data_AF-A0A2R6S3L9-F1
#
_entry.id   AF-A0A2R6S3L9-F1
#
_cell.length_a   1.000
_cell.length_b   1.000
_cell.length_c   1.000
_cell.angle_alpha   90.00
_cell.angle_beta   90.00
_cell.angle_gamma   90.00
#
_symmetry.space_group_name_H-M   'P 1'
#
loop_
_entity.id
_entity.type
_entity.pdbx_description
1 polymer ?
#
loop_
_entity_poly.entity_id
_entity_poly.type
_entity_poly.pdbx_seq_one_letter_code
_entity_poly.pdbx_strand_id
1 'polypeptide(L)'
;MRRLAKDTDLLDFNVGIAQQEPKKWRLFCKKVCEEHPELERYEDLWPVRRYIGTYLLKCRNAERLKIRRLELDDSGDEFSLEDVGEYIAAEQARSSTPSEGSIYCSPKSMAKQSRPLTQAQAASRSRATSSPVNPPSRAEGQSFQMFLESLEPSGLGHLHDAFVDVGINDADAFNALAKFPVAERNNFLKSDMHLNAFQARQVGAVFQALTD
;
A
#
# COMPACT_ATOMS: atom_id res chain seq x y z
N MET A 1 -15.30 -17.13 5.34
CA MET A 1 -14.05 -17.06 4.51
C MET A 1 -12.74 -17.60 5.12
N ARG A 2 -12.12 -17.06 6.19
CA ARG A 2 -10.82 -17.61 6.70
C ARG A 2 -10.91 -19.06 7.19
N ARG A 3 -12.02 -19.40 7.84
CA ARG A 3 -12.34 -20.75 8.30
C ARG A 3 -12.39 -21.71 7.09
N LEU A 4 -13.21 -21.40 6.09
CA LEU A 4 -13.24 -22.12 4.80
C LEU A 4 -11.86 -22.33 4.18
N ALA A 5 -11.01 -21.31 4.16
CA ALA A 5 -9.67 -21.42 3.57
C ALA A 5 -8.81 -22.49 4.27
N LYS A 6 -8.93 -22.62 5.60
CA LYS A 6 -8.19 -23.62 6.39
C LYS A 6 -8.81 -25.01 6.34
N ASP A 7 -10.14 -25.09 6.28
CA ASP A 7 -10.86 -26.34 6.46
C ASP A 7 -10.99 -27.16 5.17
N THR A 8 -10.69 -26.57 4.01
CA THR A 8 -11.02 -27.19 2.73
C THR A 8 -9.86 -27.87 2.01
N ASP A 9 -8.61 -27.73 2.46
CA ASP A 9 -7.39 -28.19 1.75
C ASP A 9 -7.35 -27.77 0.25
N LEU A 10 -8.15 -26.78 -0.13
CA LEU A 10 -8.26 -26.27 -1.49
C LEU A 10 -7.21 -25.20 -1.79
N LEU A 11 -6.61 -24.58 -0.77
CA LEU A 11 -5.62 -23.54 -0.93
C LEU A 11 -4.32 -23.95 -0.27
N ASP A 12 -3.21 -23.77 -0.98
CA ASP A 12 -1.87 -23.96 -0.42
C ASP A 12 -1.37 -22.65 0.18
N PHE A 13 -1.16 -22.62 1.49
CA PHE A 13 -0.74 -21.41 2.22
C PHE A 13 0.71 -20.99 1.97
N ASN A 14 1.51 -21.85 1.33
CA ASN A 14 2.92 -21.59 1.04
C ASN A 14 3.13 -20.96 -0.34
N VAL A 15 2.13 -21.02 -1.22
CA VAL A 15 2.21 -20.50 -2.60
C VAL A 15 1.39 -19.22 -2.79
N GLY A 16 1.87 -18.35 -3.68
CA GLY A 16 1.16 -17.12 -4.03
C GLY A 16 -0.15 -17.39 -4.78
N ILE A 17 -1.05 -16.40 -4.83
CA ILE A 17 -2.35 -16.56 -5.50
C ILE A 17 -2.24 -16.92 -6.98
N ALA A 18 -1.22 -16.42 -7.67
CA ALA A 18 -0.94 -16.72 -9.08
C ALA A 18 -0.41 -18.15 -9.31
N GLN A 19 0.09 -18.79 -8.25
CA GLN A 19 0.65 -20.15 -8.29
C GLN A 19 -0.35 -21.20 -7.78
N GLN A 20 -1.52 -20.77 -7.28
CA GLN A 20 -2.56 -21.70 -6.84
C GLN A 20 -3.08 -22.51 -8.03
N GLU A 21 -3.41 -23.77 -7.78
CA GLU A 21 -4.00 -24.63 -8.82
C GLU A 21 -5.36 -24.04 -9.26
N PRO A 22 -5.56 -23.70 -10.56
CA PRO A 22 -6.78 -23.03 -11.00
C PRO A 22 -8.07 -23.81 -10.70
N LYS A 23 -8.00 -25.15 -10.72
CA LYS A 23 -9.14 -26.02 -10.39
C LYS A 23 -9.53 -25.90 -8.93
N LYS A 24 -8.57 -25.97 -8.01
CA LYS A 24 -8.82 -25.83 -6.57
C LYS A 24 -9.29 -24.42 -6.21
N TRP A 25 -8.73 -23.40 -6.86
CA TRP A 25 -9.18 -22.02 -6.71
C TRP A 25 -10.66 -21.85 -7.10
N ARG A 26 -11.08 -22.41 -8.24
CA ARG A 26 -12.50 -22.39 -8.66
C ARG A 26 -13.42 -23.10 -7.66
N LEU A 27 -13.00 -24.27 -7.16
CA LEU A 27 -13.75 -25.00 -6.14
C LEU A 27 -13.86 -24.21 -4.82
N PHE A 28 -12.78 -23.54 -4.42
CA PHE A 28 -12.77 -22.68 -3.25
C PHE A 28 -13.74 -21.51 -3.43
N CYS A 29 -13.67 -20.80 -4.55
CA CYS A 29 -14.59 -19.72 -4.88
C CYS A 29 -16.05 -20.19 -4.86
N LYS A 30 -16.34 -21.36 -5.42
CA LYS A 30 -17.69 -21.95 -5.39
C LYS A 30 -18.18 -22.14 -3.94
N LYS A 31 -17.36 -22.75 -3.07
CA LYS A 31 -17.70 -22.92 -1.64
C LYS A 31 -17.88 -21.59 -0.90
N VAL A 32 -17.09 -20.58 -1.25
CA VAL A 32 -17.25 -19.24 -0.68
C VAL A 32 -18.60 -18.65 -1.09
N CYS A 33 -19.01 -18.78 -2.35
CA CYS A 33 -20.33 -18.33 -2.81
C CYS A 33 -21.48 -19.11 -2.15
N GLU A 34 -21.30 -20.41 -1.89
CA GLU A 34 -22.28 -21.22 -1.14
C GLU A 34 -22.46 -20.72 0.32
N GLU A 35 -21.38 -20.31 1.01
CA GLU A 35 -21.45 -19.76 2.38
C GLU A 35 -21.84 -18.27 2.41
N HIS A 36 -21.52 -17.53 1.36
CA HIS A 36 -21.69 -16.08 1.25
C HIS A 36 -22.28 -15.69 -0.12
N PRO A 37 -23.59 -15.93 -0.35
CA PRO A 37 -24.24 -15.64 -1.63
C PRO A 37 -24.16 -14.17 -2.06
N GLU A 38 -24.01 -13.24 -1.11
CA GLU A 38 -23.82 -11.81 -1.37
C GLU A 38 -22.58 -11.48 -2.22
N LEU A 39 -21.65 -12.42 -2.34
CA LEU A 39 -20.43 -12.25 -3.13
C LEU A 39 -20.61 -12.55 -4.62
N GLU A 40 -21.69 -13.24 -5.01
CA GLU A 40 -21.97 -13.55 -6.43
C GLU A 40 -22.24 -12.30 -7.27
N ARG A 41 -22.64 -11.18 -6.64
CA ARG A 41 -22.88 -9.91 -7.33
C ARG A 41 -21.62 -9.25 -7.89
N TYR A 42 -20.43 -9.71 -7.48
CA TYR A 42 -19.17 -9.13 -7.89
C TYR A 42 -18.58 -9.91 -9.06
N GLU A 43 -18.31 -9.20 -10.15
CA GLU A 43 -17.61 -9.75 -11.31
C GLU A 43 -16.27 -10.39 -10.89
N ASP A 44 -16.04 -11.60 -11.40
CA ASP A 44 -14.86 -12.43 -11.11
C ASP A 44 -14.59 -12.72 -9.63
N LEU A 45 -15.56 -12.47 -8.76
CA LEU A 45 -15.42 -12.62 -7.32
C LEU A 45 -14.18 -11.85 -6.80
N TRP A 46 -13.92 -10.66 -7.37
CA TRP A 46 -12.74 -9.86 -7.03
C TRP A 46 -12.54 -9.63 -5.51
N PRO A 47 -13.61 -9.48 -4.67
CA PRO A 47 -13.41 -9.31 -3.23
C PRO A 47 -12.83 -10.57 -2.59
N VAL A 48 -13.24 -11.75 -3.05
CA VAL A 48 -12.71 -13.04 -2.57
C VAL A 48 -11.23 -13.15 -2.93
N ARG A 49 -10.90 -12.86 -4.20
CA ARG A 49 -9.52 -12.89 -4.70
C ARG A 49 -8.62 -11.94 -3.92
N ARG A 50 -9.06 -10.70 -3.69
CA ARG A 50 -8.31 -9.69 -2.91
C ARG A 50 -8.15 -10.08 -1.45
N TYR A 51 -9.24 -10.51 -0.80
CA TYR A 51 -9.23 -10.87 0.61
C TYR A 51 -8.29 -12.06 0.87
N ILE A 52 -8.43 -13.12 0.08
CA ILE A 52 -7.63 -14.34 0.24
C ILE A 52 -6.19 -14.12 -0.21
N GLY A 53 -5.93 -13.37 -1.28
CA GLY A 53 -4.58 -13.00 -1.67
C GLY A 53 -3.83 -12.27 -0.55
N THR A 54 -4.49 -11.31 0.10
CA THR A 54 -3.94 -10.60 1.26
C THR A 54 -3.70 -11.55 2.45
N TYR A 55 -4.60 -12.51 2.66
CA TYR A 55 -4.49 -13.48 3.74
C TYR A 55 -3.31 -14.45 3.51
N LEU A 56 -3.18 -15.03 2.32
CA LEU A 56 -2.07 -15.91 1.93
C LEU A 56 -0.73 -15.19 2.07
N LEU A 57 -0.63 -13.92 1.65
CA LEU A 57 0.57 -13.11 1.82
C LEU A 57 0.97 -12.96 3.30
N LYS A 58 -0.01 -12.72 4.19
CA LYS A 58 0.23 -12.63 5.64
C LYS A 58 0.71 -13.97 6.21
N CYS A 59 0.09 -15.08 5.82
CA CYS A 59 0.50 -16.43 6.24
C CYS A 59 1.94 -16.72 5.83
N ARG A 60 2.30 -16.46 4.56
CA ARG A 60 3.66 -16.64 4.06
C ARG A 60 4.68 -15.78 4.81
N ASN A 61 4.35 -14.51 5.06
CA ASN A 61 5.25 -13.62 5.81
C ASN A 61 5.43 -14.08 7.27
N ALA A 62 4.37 -14.57 7.91
CA ALA A 62 4.45 -15.14 9.25
C ALA A 62 5.36 -16.38 9.28
N GLU A 63 5.26 -17.25 8.27
CA GLU A 63 6.11 -18.45 8.19
C GLU A 63 7.59 -18.10 7.98
N ARG A 64 7.89 -17.15 7.08
CA ARG A 64 9.25 -16.63 6.89
C ARG A 64 9.84 -16.04 8.18
N LEU A 65 9.02 -15.37 8.99
CA LEU A 65 9.46 -14.83 10.28
C LEU A 65 9.74 -15.93 11.32
N LYS A 66 8.97 -17.02 11.30
CA LYS A 66 9.25 -18.17 12.18
C LYS A 66 10.57 -18.84 11.82
N ILE A 67 10.82 -19.09 10.53
CA ILE A 67 12.07 -19.69 10.05
C ILE A 67 13.26 -18.85 10.51
N ARG A 68 13.23 -17.52 10.29
CA ARG A 68 14.27 -16.61 10.74
C ARG A 68 14.49 -16.61 12.25
N ARG A 69 13.44 -16.84 13.04
CA ARG A 69 13.56 -16.92 14.50
C ARG A 69 14.28 -18.21 14.91
N LEU A 70 13.94 -19.33 14.28
CA LEU A 70 14.58 -20.62 14.55
C LEU A 70 16.07 -20.61 14.14
N GLU A 71 16.43 -19.94 13.05
CA GLU A 71 17.84 -19.79 12.63
C GLU A 71 18.70 -19.02 13.65
N LEU A 72 18.10 -18.07 14.38
CA LEU A 72 18.81 -17.30 15.42
C LEU A 72 19.00 -18.08 16.72
N ASP A 73 18.04 -18.94 17.07
CA ASP A 73 18.14 -19.78 18.27
C ASP A 73 19.06 -20.99 18.06
N ASP A 74 19.23 -21.45 16.81
CA ASP A 74 20.16 -22.54 16.43
C ASP A 74 21.59 -22.05 16.21
N SER A 75 21.79 -20.73 16.18
CA SER A 75 23.12 -20.10 16.29
C SER A 75 23.60 -20.17 17.74
N GLY A 76 23.58 -21.37 18.31
CA GLY A 76 24.25 -21.75 19.55
C GLY A 76 25.76 -21.63 19.37
N ASP A 77 26.23 -20.41 19.15
CA ASP A 77 27.46 -19.96 19.75
C ASP A 77 27.20 -20.06 21.25
N GLU A 78 27.46 -21.26 21.77
CA GLU A 78 27.65 -21.57 23.17
C GLU A 78 28.82 -20.70 23.62
N PHE A 79 28.53 -19.41 23.79
CA PHE A 79 29.43 -18.43 24.36
C PHE A 79 29.63 -18.91 25.79
N SER A 80 30.68 -19.71 25.97
CA SER A 80 31.03 -20.31 27.24
C SER A 80 31.05 -19.19 28.28
N LEU A 81 30.10 -19.26 29.20
CA LEU A 81 29.90 -18.26 30.25
C LEU A 81 31.08 -18.21 31.25
N GLU A 82 32.09 -19.06 31.04
CA GLU A 82 33.29 -19.17 31.85
C GLU A 82 34.35 -18.09 31.51
N ASP A 83 34.24 -17.39 30.37
CA ASP A 83 35.23 -16.38 29.93
C ASP A 83 34.75 -14.90 30.04
N VAL A 84 33.69 -14.64 30.81
CA VAL A 84 33.18 -13.25 31.08
C VAL A 84 33.41 -12.82 32.53
N GLY A 85 34.04 -13.68 33.34
CA GLY A 85 34.36 -13.39 34.74
C GLY A 85 35.47 -12.35 34.94
N GLU A 86 36.29 -12.06 33.92
CA GLU A 86 37.47 -11.20 34.08
C GLU A 86 37.30 -9.78 33.48
N TYR A 87 36.22 -9.49 32.75
CA TYR A 87 36.03 -8.17 32.12
C TYR A 87 35.13 -7.20 32.91
N ILE A 88 34.30 -7.68 33.84
CA ILE A 88 33.36 -6.82 34.61
C ILE A 88 34.08 -6.00 35.71
N ALA A 89 35.32 -6.36 36.08
CA ALA A 89 36.10 -5.59 37.06
C ALA A 89 36.72 -4.29 36.49
N ALA A 90 36.83 -4.14 35.16
CA ALA A 90 37.48 -2.98 34.54
C ALA A 90 36.50 -1.84 34.16
N GLU A 91 35.19 -2.10 34.14
CA GLU A 91 34.20 -1.13 33.63
C GLU A 91 33.46 -0.34 34.72
N GLN A 92 33.64 -0.67 36.00
CA GLN A 92 33.06 0.08 37.13
C GLN A 92 33.78 1.40 37.46
N ALA A 93 34.88 1.74 36.77
CA ALA A 93 35.62 2.98 37.01
C ALA A 93 35.32 4.13 36.02
N ARG A 94 34.47 3.92 34.99
CA ARG A 94 34.31 4.92 33.90
C ARG A 94 32.93 5.50 33.64
N SER A 95 31.88 5.13 34.38
CA SER A 95 30.52 5.61 34.09
C SER A 95 29.88 6.38 35.25
N SER A 96 30.53 7.47 35.66
CA SER A 96 29.89 8.56 36.41
C SER A 96 29.50 9.68 35.45
N THR A 97 28.43 9.48 34.68
CA THR A 97 27.73 10.57 33.96
C THR A 97 26.26 10.59 34.39
N PRO A 98 25.79 11.66 35.04
CA PRO A 98 24.40 11.79 35.45
C PRO A 98 23.55 12.15 34.22
N SER A 99 22.74 11.20 33.74
CA SER A 99 21.72 11.47 32.73
C SER A 99 20.37 11.65 33.43
N GLU A 100 20.14 12.85 33.97
CA GLU A 100 18.81 13.33 34.31
C GLU A 100 17.97 13.47 33.03
N GLY A 101 16.68 13.14 33.10
CA GLY A 101 15.71 13.61 32.10
C GLY A 101 14.80 12.56 31.46
N SER A 102 14.25 11.65 32.26
CA SER A 102 12.99 10.96 31.94
C SER A 102 11.86 11.99 31.84
N ILE A 103 11.34 12.28 30.64
CA ILE A 103 10.00 12.86 30.49
C ILE A 103 9.26 12.23 29.28
N TYR A 104 8.27 11.43 29.65
CA TYR A 104 7.17 10.89 28.87
C TYR A 104 6.56 11.86 27.84
N CYS A 105 6.44 11.41 26.58
CA CYS A 105 5.57 12.05 25.60
C CYS A 105 4.14 11.48 25.67
N SER A 106 3.29 12.15 26.44
CA SER A 106 1.82 12.00 26.36
C SER A 106 1.26 12.81 25.19
N PRO A 107 0.48 12.23 24.26
CA PRO A 107 -0.27 13.01 23.28
C PRO A 107 -1.54 13.59 23.92
N LYS A 108 -1.53 14.92 24.14
CA LYS A 108 -2.71 15.67 24.59
C LYS A 108 -3.68 15.91 23.43
N SER A 109 -4.90 15.48 23.66
CA SER A 109 -6.15 16.00 23.11
C SER A 109 -6.26 17.52 23.32
N MET A 110 -6.54 18.29 22.26
CA MET A 110 -7.22 19.61 22.27
C MET A 110 -7.95 19.73 20.92
N ALA A 111 -9.29 19.71 20.83
CA ALA A 111 -10.25 20.75 21.24
C ALA A 111 -10.20 22.01 20.35
N LYS A 112 -11.19 22.07 19.45
CA LYS A 112 -11.97 23.24 19.00
C LYS A 112 -11.39 24.62 19.25
N GLN A 113 -11.09 25.35 18.18
CA GLN A 113 -11.17 26.81 18.18
C GLN A 113 -11.88 27.31 16.92
N SER A 114 -13.09 27.81 17.16
CA SER A 114 -13.83 28.73 16.30
C SER A 114 -13.13 30.09 16.31
N ARG A 115 -13.04 30.76 15.16
CA ARG A 115 -12.88 32.23 15.06
C ARG A 115 -13.48 32.77 13.75
N PRO A 116 -13.83 34.08 13.70
CA PRO A 116 -15.06 34.59 13.08
C PRO A 116 -14.83 35.40 11.79
N LEU A 117 -15.95 35.75 11.16
CA LEU A 117 -16.11 36.66 10.01
C LEU A 117 -15.46 38.04 10.20
N THR A 118 -14.72 38.52 9.19
CA THR A 118 -14.79 39.85 8.50
C THR A 118 -13.62 39.87 7.47
N GLN A 119 -13.57 40.54 6.33
CA GLN A 119 -14.36 41.58 5.66
C GLN A 119 -13.91 41.61 4.17
N ALA A 120 -14.77 42.18 3.33
CA ALA A 120 -14.62 42.35 1.89
C ALA A 120 -13.31 43.03 1.43
N GLN A 121 -12.80 42.59 0.27
CA GLN A 121 -12.16 43.48 -0.69
C GLN A 121 -12.61 43.14 -2.12
N ALA A 122 -12.96 44.21 -2.81
CA ALA A 122 -13.43 44.26 -4.18
C ALA A 122 -12.25 44.33 -5.17
N ALA A 123 -12.59 44.08 -6.44
CA ALA A 123 -11.87 44.44 -7.65
C ALA A 123 -10.57 43.67 -7.96
N SER A 124 -10.61 42.78 -8.94
CA SER A 124 -10.28 43.19 -10.32
C SER A 124 -10.28 42.00 -11.27
N ARG A 125 -10.90 42.23 -12.43
CA ARG A 125 -10.94 41.34 -13.59
C ARG A 125 -9.52 41.08 -14.10
N SER A 126 -9.19 39.81 -14.30
CA SER A 126 -8.37 39.34 -15.41
C SER A 126 -8.79 37.91 -15.71
N ARG A 127 -9.80 37.82 -16.58
CA ARG A 127 -10.32 36.56 -17.14
C ARG A 127 -9.30 36.10 -18.18
N ALA A 128 -8.29 35.36 -17.72
CA ALA A 128 -7.52 34.51 -18.62
C ALA A 128 -8.44 33.35 -19.01
N THR A 129 -8.77 33.30 -20.30
CA THR A 129 -9.43 32.19 -20.98
C THR A 129 -8.55 30.94 -20.83
N SER A 130 -8.78 30.16 -19.76
CA SER A 130 -8.38 28.76 -19.74
C SER A 130 -9.19 28.07 -20.82
N SER A 131 -8.52 27.73 -21.91
CA SER A 131 -9.10 26.86 -22.92
C SER A 131 -9.48 25.55 -22.22
N PRO A 132 -10.72 25.03 -22.42
CA PRO A 132 -11.05 23.71 -21.93
C PRO A 132 -10.07 22.73 -22.58
N VAL A 133 -9.23 22.11 -21.76
CA VAL A 133 -8.38 21.00 -22.17
C VAL A 133 -9.34 19.88 -22.51
N ASN A 134 -9.72 19.81 -23.80
CA ASN A 134 -10.39 18.64 -24.33
C ASN A 134 -9.44 17.46 -24.11
N PRO A 135 -9.90 16.37 -23.48
CA PRO A 135 -9.09 15.16 -23.41
C PRO A 135 -8.75 14.77 -24.86
N PRO A 136 -7.46 14.52 -25.18
CA PRO A 136 -7.03 14.22 -26.53
C PRO A 136 -7.87 13.06 -27.06
N SER A 137 -8.61 13.35 -28.13
CA SER A 137 -9.46 12.39 -28.81
C SER A 137 -8.59 11.25 -29.33
N ARG A 138 -8.64 10.12 -28.60
CA ARG A 138 -8.27 8.73 -28.93
C ARG A 138 -7.57 8.57 -30.29
N ALA A 139 -6.32 9.03 -30.39
CA ALA A 139 -5.45 8.67 -31.49
C ALA A 139 -4.98 7.24 -31.24
N GLU A 140 -5.58 6.28 -31.95
CA GLU A 140 -5.18 4.87 -31.97
C GLU A 140 -3.68 4.80 -32.33
N GLY A 141 -2.82 4.63 -31.33
CA GLY A 141 -1.37 4.52 -31.52
C GLY A 141 -0.48 5.32 -30.57
N GLN A 142 -1.03 6.15 -29.67
CA GLN A 142 -0.18 6.76 -28.63
C GLN A 142 0.21 5.71 -27.58
N SER A 143 1.52 5.55 -27.35
CA SER A 143 2.01 4.68 -26.29
C SER A 143 1.55 5.19 -24.93
N PHE A 144 1.24 4.29 -24.02
CA PHE A 144 0.83 4.65 -22.66
C PHE A 144 1.88 5.50 -21.93
N GLN A 145 3.16 5.31 -22.24
CA GLN A 145 4.23 6.19 -21.78
C GLN A 145 4.04 7.65 -22.22
N MET A 146 3.73 7.90 -23.50
CA MET A 146 3.48 9.26 -24.00
C MET A 146 2.25 9.89 -23.33
N PHE A 147 1.23 9.07 -23.05
CA PHE A 147 0.08 9.51 -22.26
C PHE A 147 0.51 9.96 -20.86
N LEU A 148 1.30 9.17 -20.13
CA LEU A 148 1.80 9.53 -18.79
C LEU A 148 2.69 10.78 -18.81
N GLU A 149 3.51 10.94 -19.83
CA GLU A 149 4.36 12.13 -20.03
C GLU A 149 3.55 13.40 -20.31
N SER A 150 2.38 13.26 -20.95
CA SER A 150 1.47 14.37 -21.25
C SER A 150 0.69 14.91 -20.03
N LEU A 151 0.70 14.19 -18.90
CA LEU A 151 -0.05 14.58 -17.71
C LEU A 151 0.70 15.66 -16.90
N GLU A 152 0.11 16.84 -16.82
CA GLU A 152 0.56 17.92 -15.92
C GLU A 152 0.01 17.73 -14.49
N PRO A 153 0.69 18.21 -13.43
CA PRO A 153 1.83 19.16 -13.43
C PRO A 153 3.22 18.51 -13.42
N SER A 154 3.34 17.19 -13.46
CA SER A 154 4.62 16.50 -13.34
C SER A 154 4.57 15.22 -14.15
N GLY A 155 5.01 15.27 -15.41
CA GLY A 155 4.99 14.14 -16.33
C GLY A 155 5.34 12.82 -15.63
N LEU A 156 4.37 11.91 -15.59
CA LEU A 156 4.46 10.65 -14.86
C LEU A 156 5.21 9.56 -15.64
N GLY A 157 5.87 9.91 -16.75
CA GLY A 157 6.58 8.97 -17.63
C GLY A 157 7.58 8.10 -16.88
N HIS A 158 8.27 8.65 -15.87
CA HIS A 158 9.22 7.91 -15.03
C HIS A 158 8.58 6.81 -14.15
N LEU A 159 7.25 6.77 -14.04
CA LEU A 159 6.51 5.73 -13.31
C LEU A 159 5.89 4.69 -14.25
N HIS A 160 6.14 4.77 -15.56
CA HIS A 160 5.55 3.87 -16.55
C HIS A 160 5.70 2.39 -16.18
N ASP A 161 6.91 1.95 -15.86
CA ASP A 161 7.18 0.54 -15.56
C ASP A 161 6.41 0.07 -14.32
N ALA A 162 6.28 0.92 -13.29
CA ALA A 162 5.50 0.61 -12.10
C ALA A 162 4.00 0.44 -12.39
N PHE A 163 3.45 1.17 -13.37
CA PHE A 163 2.06 0.99 -13.81
C PHE A 163 1.89 -0.29 -14.64
N VAL A 164 2.83 -0.57 -15.55
CA VAL A 164 2.81 -1.79 -16.36
C VAL A 164 2.94 -3.04 -15.49
N ASP A 165 3.79 -3.01 -14.47
CA ASP A 165 3.98 -4.13 -13.53
C ASP A 165 2.69 -4.52 -12.78
N VAL A 166 1.80 -3.55 -12.53
CA VAL A 166 0.48 -3.80 -11.90
C VAL A 166 -0.65 -3.99 -12.92
N GLY A 167 -0.32 -4.05 -14.22
CA GLY A 167 -1.27 -4.31 -15.31
C GLY A 167 -2.04 -3.08 -15.79
N ILE A 168 -1.57 -1.86 -15.47
CA ILE A 168 -2.15 -0.61 -15.98
C ILE A 168 -1.29 -0.16 -17.15
N ASN A 169 -1.75 -0.45 -18.37
CA ASN A 169 -0.99 -0.25 -19.60
C ASN A 169 -1.72 0.61 -20.64
N ASP A 170 -2.85 1.23 -20.27
CA ASP A 170 -3.59 2.14 -21.11
C ASP A 170 -4.22 3.28 -20.29
N ALA A 171 -4.67 4.33 -21.01
CA ALA A 171 -5.28 5.50 -20.40
C ALA A 171 -6.63 5.17 -19.73
N ASP A 172 -7.37 4.19 -20.26
CA ASP A 172 -8.70 3.82 -19.75
C ASP A 172 -8.59 3.17 -18.36
N ALA A 173 -7.64 2.25 -18.15
CA ALA A 173 -7.31 1.64 -16.87
C ALA A 173 -6.77 2.66 -15.87
N PHE A 174 -5.91 3.58 -16.32
CA PHE A 174 -5.43 4.68 -15.48
C PHE A 174 -6.57 5.60 -15.01
N ASN A 175 -7.50 5.94 -15.92
CA ASN A 175 -8.69 6.73 -15.61
C ASN A 175 -9.68 5.97 -14.70
N ALA A 176 -9.78 4.65 -14.85
CA ALA A 176 -10.57 3.82 -13.95
C ALA A 176 -9.99 3.86 -12.52
N LEU A 177 -8.66 3.80 -12.38
CA LEU A 177 -7.99 3.94 -11.08
C LEU A 177 -8.23 5.32 -10.45
N ALA A 178 -8.31 6.38 -11.25
CA ALA A 178 -8.60 7.73 -10.76
C ALA A 178 -9.97 7.81 -10.02
N LYS A 179 -10.95 7.00 -10.46
CA LYS A 179 -12.30 6.93 -9.88
C LYS A 179 -12.39 6.18 -8.55
N PHE A 180 -11.31 5.53 -8.11
CA PHE A 180 -11.32 4.79 -6.85
C PHE A 180 -11.50 5.75 -5.66
N PRO A 181 -12.15 5.31 -4.56
CA PRO A 181 -12.17 6.08 -3.32
C PRO A 181 -10.75 6.46 -2.89
N VAL A 182 -10.55 7.71 -2.44
CA VAL A 182 -9.22 8.27 -2.14
C VAL A 182 -8.42 7.38 -1.20
N ALA A 183 -9.07 6.77 -0.20
CA ALA A 183 -8.42 5.85 0.74
C ALA A 183 -7.92 4.57 0.06
N GLU A 184 -8.71 3.96 -0.82
CA GLU A 184 -8.36 2.74 -1.55
C GLU A 184 -7.27 3.01 -2.58
N ARG A 185 -7.40 4.12 -3.33
CA ARG A 185 -6.41 4.59 -4.30
C ARG A 185 -5.05 4.79 -3.65
N ASN A 186 -4.99 5.51 -2.53
CA ASN A 186 -3.74 5.73 -1.79
C ASN A 186 -3.14 4.43 -1.23
N ASN A 187 -3.98 3.48 -0.82
CA ASN A 187 -3.53 2.19 -0.35
C ASN A 187 -2.93 1.34 -1.48
N PHE A 188 -3.58 1.36 -2.66
CA PHE A 188 -3.10 0.69 -3.87
C PHE A 188 -1.74 1.23 -4.33
N LEU A 189 -1.61 2.56 -4.45
CA LEU A 189 -0.35 3.21 -4.86
C LEU A 189 0.83 2.85 -3.93
N LYS A 190 0.58 2.70 -2.62
CA LYS A 190 1.62 2.33 -1.64
C LYS A 190 1.91 0.84 -1.58
N SER A 191 0.86 0.02 -1.58
CA SER A 191 0.98 -1.41 -1.27
C SER A 191 1.24 -2.25 -2.52
N ASP A 192 0.55 -1.94 -3.61
CA ASP A 192 0.59 -2.74 -4.83
C ASP A 192 1.64 -2.19 -5.81
N MET A 193 1.76 -0.87 -5.94
CA MET A 193 2.76 -0.23 -6.81
C MET A 193 4.08 0.14 -6.12
N HIS A 194 4.15 0.01 -4.79
CA HIS A 194 5.33 0.36 -3.99
C HIS A 194 5.86 1.80 -4.22
N LEU A 195 4.98 2.75 -4.57
CA LEU A 195 5.39 4.13 -4.77
C LEU A 195 5.80 4.78 -3.45
N ASN A 196 6.85 5.59 -3.51
CA ASN A 196 7.24 6.39 -2.35
C ASN A 196 6.20 7.50 -2.07
N ALA A 197 6.30 8.13 -0.90
CA ALA A 197 5.33 9.13 -0.47
C ALA A 197 5.24 10.36 -1.40
N PHE A 198 6.34 10.70 -2.09
CA PHE A 198 6.38 11.83 -3.03
C PHE A 198 5.72 11.47 -4.36
N GLN A 199 6.08 10.33 -4.95
CA GLN A 199 5.47 9.79 -6.17
C GLN A 199 3.95 9.60 -6.01
N ALA A 200 3.53 9.01 -4.88
CA ALA A 200 2.10 8.83 -4.59
C ALA A 200 1.34 10.17 -4.50
N ARG A 201 1.99 11.24 -4.01
CA ARG A 201 1.41 12.60 -4.01
C ARG A 201 1.33 13.18 -5.42
N GLN A 202 2.34 12.99 -6.26
CA GLN A 202 2.32 13.44 -7.65
C GLN A 202 1.17 12.78 -8.42
N VAL A 203 1.07 11.45 -8.35
CA VAL A 203 -0.03 10.69 -8.97
C VAL A 203 -1.38 11.12 -8.40
N GLY A 204 -1.47 11.35 -7.08
CA GLY A 204 -2.68 11.83 -6.43
C GLY A 204 -3.14 13.21 -6.91
N ALA A 205 -2.21 14.13 -7.18
CA ALA A 205 -2.51 15.45 -7.73
C ALA A 205 -3.06 15.36 -9.16
N VAL A 206 -2.46 14.51 -9.99
CA VAL A 206 -2.96 14.23 -11.35
C VAL A 206 -4.36 13.64 -11.31
N PHE A 207 -4.62 12.68 -10.42
CA PHE A 207 -5.95 12.11 -10.27
C PHE A 207 -6.99 13.13 -9.79
N GLN A 208 -6.62 14.08 -8.95
CA GLN A 208 -7.53 15.16 -8.54
C GLN A 208 -7.91 16.02 -9.74
N ALA A 209 -6.93 16.37 -10.58
CA ALA A 209 -7.16 17.17 -11.79
C ALA A 209 -8.01 16.44 -12.85
N LEU A 210 -8.00 15.10 -12.87
CA LEU A 210 -8.85 14.30 -13.76
C LEU A 210 -10.29 14.14 -13.27
N THR A 211 -10.54 14.36 -11.98
CA THR A 211 -11.88 14.25 -11.38
C THR A 211 -12.63 15.57 -11.28
N ASP A 212 -11.91 16.70 -11.40
CA ASP A 212 -12.47 18.05 -11.39
C ASP A 212 -13.00 18.43 -12.79
#